data_AF-A0A401UE51-F1
#
_entry.id   AF-A0A401UE51-F1
#
_cell.length_a   1.000
_cell.length_b   1.000
_cell.length_c   1.000
_cell.angle_alpha   90.00
_cell.angle_beta   90.00
_cell.angle_gamma   90.00
#
_symmetry.space_group_name_H-M   'P 1'
#
loop_
_entity.id
_entity.type
_entity.pdbx_description
1 polymer ?
#
loop_
_entity_poly.entity_id
_entity_poly.type
_entity_poly.pdbx_seq_one_letter_code
_entity_poly.pdbx_strand_id
1 'polypeptide(L)'
;MRYITFVFMLSCLSAFAQSSDNYIEKYFVSLHRNENPERVVVEKIKQIDIDILCELITPYLNDSLSIIRLNAYHLLHERGMQSIMQQDRQKVVSNLLRGWFDTDTGINGFVASCLSKYAKNDFTLATKDSLVLLINQSPGYYDKLLRMVGFLDVKTLIPALQQKLEAKLITNERQRWAAYLALSRMGDDNATQFVLDKVKSLGVTDDVVYTLFPDLVYTRQRTTIDYLIEQLYRDEKNCNSTNAERSKPITCAFRIIDYLAAAITDYPFKTDVSGELVVDDYQEALQDVRAWFKTKGDLYEINYEHM
;
A
#
# COMPACT_ATOMS: atom_id res chain seq x y z
N MET A 1 -29.48 8.19 -58.39
CA MET A 1 -28.57 8.69 -57.33
C MET A 1 -29.39 8.85 -56.05
N ARG A 2 -29.46 7.84 -55.18
CA ARG A 2 -30.05 7.96 -53.84
C ARG A 2 -29.25 7.06 -52.89
N TYR A 3 -28.54 7.69 -51.97
CA TYR A 3 -27.82 7.07 -50.87
C TYR A 3 -28.85 6.64 -49.80
N ILE A 4 -28.82 5.36 -49.41
CA ILE A 4 -29.49 4.84 -48.22
C ILE A 4 -28.39 4.62 -47.20
N THR A 5 -28.30 5.52 -46.22
CA THR A 5 -27.31 5.43 -45.14
C THR A 5 -27.91 4.70 -43.95
N PHE A 6 -27.20 3.66 -43.53
CA PHE A 6 -27.42 2.78 -42.38
C PHE A 6 -27.65 3.55 -41.07
N VAL A 7 -28.77 3.30 -40.39
CA VAL A 7 -29.00 3.65 -38.96
C VAL A 7 -29.42 2.36 -38.26
N PHE A 8 -28.46 1.55 -37.81
CA PHE A 8 -28.73 0.37 -36.99
C PHE A 8 -27.48 -0.02 -36.19
N MET A 9 -27.17 0.75 -35.14
CA MET A 9 -26.24 0.36 -34.06
C MET A 9 -26.37 1.33 -32.89
N LEU A 10 -27.52 1.34 -32.18
CA LEU A 10 -27.62 2.08 -30.91
C LEU A 10 -28.60 1.49 -29.88
N SER A 11 -29.05 0.25 -30.05
CA SER A 11 -30.09 -0.37 -29.21
C SER A 11 -29.63 -1.55 -28.34
N CYS A 12 -28.37 -2.01 -28.44
CA CYS A 12 -27.89 -3.13 -27.62
C CYS A 12 -27.27 -2.72 -26.28
N LEU A 13 -26.88 -1.44 -26.08
CA LEU A 13 -26.22 -1.00 -24.85
C LEU A 13 -27.20 -0.85 -23.67
N SER A 14 -28.46 -0.50 -23.93
CA SER A 14 -29.45 -0.20 -22.89
C SER A 14 -29.93 -1.42 -22.11
N ALA A 15 -29.88 -2.62 -22.71
CA ALA A 15 -30.35 -3.85 -22.07
C ALA A 15 -29.38 -4.39 -21.01
N PHE A 16 -28.08 -4.16 -21.16
CA PHE A 16 -27.08 -4.62 -20.19
C PHE A 16 -27.08 -3.78 -18.91
N ALA A 17 -27.18 -2.45 -19.02
CA ALA A 17 -27.24 -1.55 -17.86
C ALA A 17 -28.44 -1.83 -16.94
N GLN A 18 -29.64 -2.06 -17.50
CA GLN A 18 -30.83 -2.39 -16.69
C GLN A 18 -30.68 -3.70 -15.90
N SER A 19 -29.86 -4.64 -16.38
CA SER A 19 -29.63 -5.90 -15.67
C SER A 19 -28.60 -5.77 -14.55
N SER A 20 -27.57 -4.94 -14.70
CA SER A 20 -26.52 -4.73 -13.69
C SER A 20 -27.03 -3.98 -12.46
N ASP A 21 -27.85 -2.96 -12.66
CA ASP A 21 -28.42 -2.12 -11.60
C ASP A 21 -29.19 -2.97 -10.59
N ASN A 22 -29.93 -3.94 -11.11
CA ASN A 22 -30.74 -4.88 -10.33
C ASN A 22 -29.89 -5.73 -9.36
N TYR A 23 -28.67 -6.12 -9.74
CA TYR A 23 -27.82 -6.94 -8.87
C TYR A 23 -27.16 -6.12 -7.75
N ILE A 24 -26.68 -4.91 -8.05
CA ILE A 24 -26.10 -4.02 -7.04
C ILE A 24 -27.16 -3.61 -6.04
N GLU A 25 -28.35 -3.22 -6.51
CA GLU A 25 -29.48 -2.88 -5.64
C GLU A 25 -29.87 -4.07 -4.75
N LYS A 26 -30.06 -5.27 -5.32
CA LYS A 26 -30.37 -6.48 -4.53
C LYS A 26 -29.33 -6.76 -3.45
N TYR A 27 -28.05 -6.62 -3.78
CA TYR A 27 -26.96 -6.84 -2.83
C TYR A 27 -27.05 -5.87 -1.64
N PHE A 28 -27.24 -4.58 -1.90
CA PHE A 28 -27.31 -3.61 -0.80
C PHE A 28 -28.65 -3.66 -0.06
N VAL A 29 -29.75 -4.01 -0.72
CA VAL A 29 -31.05 -4.24 -0.05
C VAL A 29 -30.97 -5.40 0.94
N SER A 30 -30.28 -6.50 0.61
CA SER A 30 -30.09 -7.59 1.57
C SER A 30 -29.25 -7.15 2.77
N LEU A 31 -28.17 -6.38 2.54
CA LEU A 31 -27.37 -5.85 3.65
C LEU A 31 -28.15 -4.90 4.55
N HIS A 32 -29.03 -4.06 3.99
CA HIS A 32 -29.94 -3.21 4.77
C HIS A 32 -30.90 -4.00 5.65
N ARG A 33 -31.29 -5.20 5.22
CA ARG A 33 -32.14 -6.12 5.97
C ARG A 33 -31.35 -7.00 6.94
N ASN A 34 -30.03 -6.80 7.05
CA ASN A 34 -29.12 -7.65 7.79
C ASN A 34 -29.16 -9.12 7.32
N GLU A 35 -29.37 -9.32 6.02
CA GLU A 35 -29.39 -10.60 5.32
C GLU A 35 -28.08 -10.78 4.54
N ASN A 36 -27.65 -12.04 4.39
CA ASN A 36 -26.51 -12.35 3.52
C ASN A 36 -26.92 -12.22 2.06
N PRO A 37 -26.16 -11.47 1.22
CA PRO A 37 -26.42 -11.40 -0.21
C PRO A 37 -26.38 -12.79 -0.85
N GLU A 38 -27.31 -13.06 -1.76
CA GLU A 38 -27.33 -14.32 -2.50
C GLU A 38 -26.02 -14.52 -3.27
N ARG A 39 -25.47 -15.73 -3.24
CA ARG A 39 -24.22 -16.06 -3.95
C ARG A 39 -24.27 -15.70 -5.44
N VAL A 40 -25.41 -15.95 -6.08
CA VAL A 40 -25.60 -15.63 -7.51
C VAL A 40 -25.50 -14.13 -7.76
N VAL A 41 -26.01 -13.29 -6.86
CA VAL A 41 -25.90 -11.82 -6.95
C VAL A 41 -24.44 -11.40 -6.85
N VAL A 42 -23.69 -11.95 -5.88
CA VAL A 42 -22.24 -11.66 -5.72
C VAL A 42 -21.44 -12.04 -6.96
N GLU A 43 -21.69 -13.23 -7.53
CA GLU A 43 -21.00 -13.67 -8.75
C GLU A 43 -21.36 -12.82 -9.97
N LYS A 44 -22.59 -12.29 -10.04
CA LYS A 44 -22.99 -11.37 -11.11
C LYS A 44 -22.34 -9.99 -10.97
N ILE A 45 -22.17 -9.48 -9.76
CA ILE A 45 -21.44 -8.21 -9.52
C ILE A 45 -20.00 -8.31 -10.01
N LYS A 46 -19.33 -9.46 -9.82
CA LYS A 46 -17.97 -9.69 -10.33
C LYS A 46 -17.85 -9.61 -11.86
N GLN A 47 -18.96 -9.71 -12.58
CA GLN A 47 -19.02 -9.63 -14.05
C GLN A 47 -19.34 -8.21 -14.54
N ILE A 48 -19.68 -7.29 -13.65
CA ILE A 48 -19.98 -5.89 -14.02
C ILE A 48 -18.68 -5.19 -14.41
N ASP A 49 -18.74 -4.42 -15.50
CA ASP A 49 -17.69 -3.54 -15.94
C ASP A 49 -17.35 -2.50 -14.86
N ILE A 50 -16.07 -2.13 -14.71
CA ILE A 50 -15.66 -1.27 -13.59
C ILE A 50 -16.25 0.14 -13.69
N ASP A 51 -16.52 0.64 -14.90
CA ASP A 51 -17.11 1.96 -15.09
C ASP A 51 -18.55 1.98 -14.61
N ILE A 52 -19.32 0.99 -15.07
CA ILE A 52 -20.70 0.77 -14.65
C ILE A 52 -20.75 0.56 -13.13
N LEU A 53 -19.85 -0.27 -12.59
CA LEU A 53 -19.80 -0.51 -11.15
C LEU A 53 -19.55 0.77 -10.35
N CYS A 54 -18.57 1.60 -10.75
CA CYS A 54 -18.25 2.84 -10.04
C CYS A 54 -19.44 3.81 -10.03
N GLU A 55 -20.18 3.89 -11.13
CA GLU A 55 -21.41 4.69 -11.22
C GLU A 55 -22.49 4.15 -10.26
N LEU A 56 -22.77 2.84 -10.32
CA LEU A 56 -23.82 2.21 -9.54
C LEU A 56 -23.54 2.16 -8.04
N ILE A 57 -22.27 2.11 -7.63
CA ILE A 57 -21.91 2.03 -6.22
C ILE A 57 -21.91 3.39 -5.52
N THR A 58 -21.83 4.48 -6.28
CA THR A 58 -21.67 5.85 -5.75
C THR A 58 -22.72 6.25 -4.70
N PRO A 59 -24.02 5.92 -4.85
CA PRO A 59 -25.01 6.20 -3.81
C PRO A 59 -24.68 5.51 -2.48
N TYR A 60 -24.22 4.26 -2.52
CA TYR A 60 -23.92 3.45 -1.34
C TYR A 60 -22.65 3.86 -0.62
N LEU A 61 -21.72 4.58 -1.27
CA LEU A 61 -20.58 5.21 -0.62
C LEU A 61 -20.98 6.33 0.35
N ASN A 62 -22.20 6.85 0.24
CA ASN A 62 -22.72 7.92 1.09
C ASN A 62 -23.91 7.46 1.94
N ASP A 63 -24.09 6.13 2.07
CA ASP A 63 -25.18 5.57 2.85
C ASP A 63 -25.08 5.95 4.33
N SER A 64 -26.22 6.12 4.99
CA SER A 64 -26.28 6.39 6.43
C SER A 64 -25.66 5.29 7.29
N LEU A 65 -25.69 4.02 6.85
CA LEU A 65 -25.19 2.87 7.58
C LEU A 65 -23.73 2.58 7.20
N SER A 66 -22.83 2.55 8.19
CA SER A 66 -21.40 2.31 7.93
C SER A 66 -21.13 0.92 7.35
N ILE A 67 -21.92 -0.09 7.69
CA ILE A 67 -21.81 -1.43 7.09
C ILE A 67 -22.06 -1.42 5.58
N ILE A 68 -22.97 -0.56 5.09
CA ILE A 68 -23.26 -0.42 3.66
C ILE A 68 -22.10 0.25 2.95
N ARG A 69 -21.62 1.39 3.49
CA ARG A 69 -20.46 2.10 2.96
C ARG A 69 -19.22 1.21 2.91
N LEU A 70 -18.94 0.47 3.98
CA LEU A 70 -17.82 -0.47 4.06
C LEU A 70 -17.89 -1.54 2.96
N ASN A 71 -19.07 -2.16 2.76
CA ASN A 71 -19.24 -3.17 1.71
C ASN A 71 -19.10 -2.58 0.30
N ALA A 72 -19.52 -1.33 0.09
CA ALA A 72 -19.28 -0.63 -1.17
C ALA A 72 -17.79 -0.44 -1.46
N TYR A 73 -16.99 -0.02 -0.46
CA TYR A 73 -15.53 0.05 -0.62
C TYR A 73 -14.90 -1.34 -0.83
N HIS A 74 -15.41 -2.39 -0.20
CA HIS A 74 -14.95 -3.77 -0.42
C HIS A 74 -15.14 -4.20 -1.88
N LEU A 75 -16.34 -4.05 -2.43
CA LEU A 75 -16.62 -4.41 -3.83
C LEU A 75 -15.74 -3.65 -4.81
N LEU A 76 -15.54 -2.34 -4.58
CA LEU A 76 -14.60 -1.55 -5.40
C LEU A 76 -13.18 -2.09 -5.32
N HIS A 77 -12.68 -2.35 -4.12
CA HIS A 77 -11.32 -2.86 -3.93
C HIS A 77 -11.12 -4.21 -4.62
N GLU A 78 -12.02 -5.17 -4.38
CA GLU A 78 -11.93 -6.50 -4.98
C GLU A 78 -11.88 -6.43 -6.51
N ARG A 79 -12.72 -5.59 -7.11
CA ARG A 79 -12.77 -5.41 -8.57
C ARG A 79 -11.54 -4.70 -9.10
N GLY A 80 -11.03 -3.69 -8.40
CA GLY A 80 -9.78 -3.03 -8.74
C GLY A 80 -8.59 -3.99 -8.72
N MET A 81 -8.49 -4.86 -7.71
CA MET A 81 -7.39 -5.84 -7.61
C MET A 81 -7.45 -6.92 -8.69
N GLN A 82 -8.61 -7.18 -9.27
CA GLN A 82 -8.80 -8.13 -10.38
C GLN A 82 -8.52 -7.50 -11.76
N SER A 83 -8.47 -6.17 -11.87
CA SER A 83 -8.28 -5.53 -13.18
C SER A 83 -6.80 -5.43 -13.57
N ILE A 84 -6.51 -5.93 -14.77
CA ILE A 84 -5.21 -5.75 -15.41
C ILE A 84 -5.06 -4.35 -16.00
N MET A 85 -6.16 -3.61 -16.22
CA MET A 85 -6.14 -2.29 -16.83
C MET A 85 -5.88 -1.21 -15.77
N GLN A 86 -4.81 -0.44 -15.97
CA GLN A 86 -4.43 0.65 -15.07
C GLN A 86 -5.54 1.72 -14.93
N GLN A 87 -6.26 2.02 -16.01
CA GLN A 87 -7.33 3.03 -16.00
C GLN A 87 -8.48 2.64 -15.05
N ASP A 88 -8.82 1.36 -14.99
CA ASP A 88 -9.82 0.85 -14.05
C ASP A 88 -9.34 0.97 -12.61
N ARG A 89 -8.08 0.59 -12.35
CA ARG A 89 -7.48 0.72 -11.02
C ARG A 89 -7.43 2.17 -10.56
N GLN A 90 -7.13 3.11 -11.46
CA GLN A 90 -7.17 4.55 -11.18
C GLN A 90 -8.58 5.04 -10.78
N LYS A 91 -9.64 4.56 -11.45
CA LYS A 91 -11.03 4.88 -11.10
C LYS A 91 -11.40 4.33 -9.72
N VAL A 92 -10.96 3.11 -9.41
CA VAL A 92 -11.14 2.49 -8.09
C VAL A 92 -10.39 3.26 -7.00
N VAL A 93 -9.11 3.60 -7.21
CA VAL A 93 -8.30 4.40 -6.28
C VAL A 93 -8.96 5.74 -5.97
N SER A 94 -9.46 6.42 -6.99
CA SER A 94 -10.19 7.69 -6.82
C SER A 94 -11.41 7.53 -5.91
N ASN A 95 -12.20 6.47 -6.10
CA ASN A 95 -13.36 6.21 -5.23
C ASN A 95 -12.96 5.77 -3.82
N LEU A 96 -11.96 4.89 -3.67
CA LEU A 96 -11.44 4.46 -2.36
C LEU A 96 -10.95 5.65 -1.52
N LEU A 97 -10.31 6.64 -2.16
CA LEU A 97 -9.80 7.82 -1.47
C LEU A 97 -10.91 8.64 -0.79
N ARG A 98 -12.13 8.60 -1.31
CA ARG A 98 -13.31 9.22 -0.66
C ARG A 98 -13.57 8.65 0.72
N GLY A 99 -13.28 7.36 0.92
CA GLY A 99 -13.46 6.70 2.22
C GLY A 99 -12.49 7.19 3.29
N TRP A 100 -11.43 7.91 2.90
CA TRP A 100 -10.57 8.58 3.87
C TRP A 100 -11.26 9.80 4.52
N PHE A 101 -12.29 10.35 3.89
CA PHE A 101 -13.13 11.40 4.46
C PHE A 101 -14.37 10.83 5.18
N ASP A 102 -14.49 9.50 5.30
CA ASP A 102 -15.59 8.88 6.03
C ASP A 102 -15.52 9.26 7.53
N THR A 103 -16.69 9.34 8.16
CA THR A 103 -16.81 9.63 9.59
C THR A 103 -16.57 8.39 10.46
N ASP A 104 -16.70 7.19 9.88
CA ASP A 104 -16.43 5.92 10.55
C ASP A 104 -14.94 5.54 10.42
N THR A 105 -14.24 5.54 11.56
CA THR A 105 -12.80 5.22 11.60
C THR A 105 -12.48 3.80 11.11
N GLY A 106 -13.40 2.85 11.21
CA GLY A 106 -13.23 1.53 10.62
C GLY A 106 -13.07 1.59 9.10
N ILE A 107 -13.87 2.44 8.45
CA ILE A 107 -13.80 2.66 7.00
C ILE A 107 -12.49 3.36 6.62
N ASN A 108 -12.07 4.41 7.33
CA ASN A 108 -10.78 5.07 7.04
C ASN A 108 -9.62 4.06 7.12
N GLY A 109 -9.63 3.20 8.13
CA GLY A 109 -8.60 2.17 8.33
C GLY A 109 -8.59 1.10 7.23
N PHE A 110 -9.78 0.68 6.80
CA PHE A 110 -9.98 -0.25 5.70
C PHE A 110 -9.45 0.33 4.38
N VAL A 111 -9.92 1.51 3.97
CA VAL A 111 -9.50 2.09 2.69
C VAL A 111 -8.01 2.43 2.67
N ALA A 112 -7.43 2.84 3.81
CA ALA A 112 -5.99 3.03 3.93
C ALA A 112 -5.21 1.73 3.65
N SER A 113 -5.72 0.59 4.11
CA SER A 113 -5.13 -0.73 3.82
C SER A 113 -5.37 -1.21 2.40
N CYS A 114 -6.47 -0.82 1.76
CA CYS A 114 -6.73 -1.13 0.36
C CYS A 114 -5.81 -0.33 -0.56
N LEU A 115 -5.70 0.98 -0.32
CA LEU A 115 -4.90 1.89 -1.13
C LEU A 115 -3.41 1.51 -1.14
N SER A 116 -2.88 0.93 -0.05
CA SER A 116 -1.47 0.51 0.00
C SER A 116 -1.12 -0.68 -0.90
N LYS A 117 -2.12 -1.32 -1.51
CA LYS A 117 -1.93 -2.45 -2.44
C LYS A 117 -1.85 -2.03 -3.91
N TYR A 118 -2.13 -0.76 -4.22
CA TYR A 118 -2.10 -0.24 -5.58
C TYR A 118 -0.71 0.27 -5.94
N ALA A 119 -0.36 0.15 -7.22
CA ALA A 119 0.91 0.64 -7.73
C ALA A 119 0.90 2.19 -7.79
N LYS A 120 2.08 2.82 -7.77
CA LYS A 120 2.19 4.29 -7.86
C LYS A 120 1.44 4.90 -9.03
N ASN A 121 1.51 4.22 -10.17
CA ASN A 121 0.90 4.68 -11.41
C ASN A 121 -0.63 4.55 -11.41
N ASP A 122 -1.22 3.86 -10.43
CA ASP A 122 -2.67 3.82 -10.24
C ASP A 122 -3.19 5.10 -9.53
N PHE A 123 -2.30 6.01 -9.09
CA PHE A 123 -2.65 7.29 -8.50
C PHE A 123 -2.45 8.42 -9.51
N THR A 124 -3.56 8.96 -10.02
CA THR A 124 -3.56 10.12 -10.93
C THR A 124 -3.16 11.41 -10.21
N LEU A 125 -2.83 12.45 -10.98
CA LEU A 125 -2.56 13.78 -10.42
C LEU A 125 -3.70 14.28 -9.52
N ALA A 126 -4.95 14.12 -9.95
CA ALA A 126 -6.13 14.52 -9.18
C ALA A 126 -6.24 13.78 -7.83
N THR A 127 -5.87 12.50 -7.78
CA THR A 127 -5.83 11.75 -6.52
C THR A 127 -4.70 12.20 -5.60
N LYS A 128 -3.54 12.59 -6.15
CA LYS A 128 -2.44 13.18 -5.39
C LYS A 128 -2.82 14.55 -4.81
N ASP A 129 -3.53 15.38 -5.56
CA ASP A 129 -4.05 16.66 -5.07
C ASP A 129 -5.05 16.46 -3.92
N SER A 130 -5.90 15.43 -4.02
CA SER A 130 -6.83 15.05 -2.94
C SER A 130 -6.09 14.60 -1.68
N LEU A 131 -4.96 13.89 -1.81
CA LEU A 131 -4.10 13.53 -0.67
C LEU A 131 -3.45 14.76 -0.02
N VAL A 132 -3.05 15.76 -0.80
CA VAL A 132 -2.54 17.04 -0.27
C VAL A 132 -3.58 17.72 0.62
N LEU A 133 -4.85 17.72 0.20
CA LEU A 133 -5.96 18.25 1.01
C LEU A 133 -6.15 17.45 2.30
N LEU A 134 -6.12 16.11 2.23
CA LEU A 134 -6.24 15.23 3.40
C LEU A 134 -5.12 15.48 4.42
N ILE A 135 -3.88 15.69 3.97
CA ILE A 135 -2.74 15.94 4.87
C ILE A 135 -2.96 17.20 5.72
N ASN A 136 -3.64 18.21 5.18
CA ASN A 136 -3.93 19.43 5.92
C ASN A 136 -5.03 19.27 6.97
N GLN A 137 -5.89 18.27 6.83
CA GLN A 137 -7.02 18.01 7.74
C GLN A 137 -6.67 17.05 8.90
N SER A 138 -5.56 16.33 8.81
CA SER A 138 -5.12 15.34 9.81
C SER A 138 -6.21 14.30 10.18
N PRO A 139 -6.77 13.55 9.20
CA PRO A 139 -7.86 12.60 9.43
C PRO A 139 -7.42 11.37 10.25
N GLY A 140 -8.37 10.46 10.52
CA GLY A 140 -8.06 9.14 11.07
C GLY A 140 -6.98 8.41 10.25
N TYR A 141 -6.16 7.60 10.93
CA TYR A 141 -5.03 6.86 10.33
C TYR A 141 -4.01 7.78 9.63
N TYR A 142 -3.79 8.97 10.19
CA TYR A 142 -2.87 9.97 9.65
C TYR A 142 -1.45 9.43 9.40
N ASP A 143 -0.96 8.49 10.22
CA ASP A 143 0.33 7.83 10.03
C ASP A 143 0.38 7.02 8.72
N LYS A 144 -0.70 6.32 8.36
CA LYS A 144 -0.81 5.62 7.08
C LYS A 144 -0.90 6.60 5.91
N LEU A 145 -1.61 7.72 6.09
CA LEU A 145 -1.70 8.78 5.09
C LEU A 145 -0.33 9.40 4.80
N LEU A 146 0.44 9.69 5.85
CA LEU A 146 1.81 10.20 5.74
C LEU A 146 2.70 9.23 4.95
N ARG A 147 2.66 7.94 5.28
CA ARG A 147 3.39 6.93 4.51
C ARG A 147 2.90 6.83 3.06
N MET A 148 1.61 6.98 2.80
CA MET A 148 1.08 6.98 1.43
C MET A 148 1.65 8.13 0.60
N VAL A 149 1.69 9.35 1.14
CA VAL A 149 2.24 10.49 0.39
C VAL A 149 3.75 10.39 0.18
N GLY A 150 4.48 9.80 1.14
CA GLY A 150 5.88 9.46 0.96
C GLY A 150 6.10 8.41 -0.13
N PHE A 151 5.28 7.35 -0.14
CA PHE A 151 5.28 6.33 -1.19
C PHE A 151 5.08 6.94 -2.58
N LEU A 152 4.05 7.77 -2.73
CA LEU A 152 3.66 8.39 -4.01
C LEU A 152 4.55 9.54 -4.46
N ASP A 153 5.63 9.81 -3.71
CA ASP A 153 6.62 10.85 -3.96
C ASP A 153 6.00 12.23 -4.16
N VAL A 154 5.09 12.63 -3.26
CA VAL A 154 4.37 13.91 -3.34
C VAL A 154 5.25 15.05 -2.81
N LYS A 155 6.34 15.35 -3.53
CA LYS A 155 7.40 16.29 -3.12
C LYS A 155 6.90 17.69 -2.77
N THR A 156 5.76 18.11 -3.32
CA THR A 156 5.12 19.40 -2.99
C THR A 156 4.74 19.51 -1.50
N LEU A 157 4.61 18.39 -0.78
CA LEU A 157 4.31 18.36 0.65
C LEU A 157 5.54 18.47 1.57
N ILE A 158 6.77 18.35 1.04
CA ILE A 158 7.99 18.38 1.88
C ILE A 158 8.01 19.63 2.80
N PRO A 159 7.86 20.88 2.29
CA PRO A 159 7.93 22.06 3.15
C PRO A 159 6.82 22.10 4.21
N ALA A 160 5.61 21.66 3.86
CA ALA A 160 4.48 21.65 4.78
C ALA A 160 4.66 20.62 5.91
N LEU A 161 5.22 19.45 5.61
CA LEU A 161 5.51 18.43 6.61
C LEU A 161 6.66 18.85 7.53
N GLN A 162 7.74 19.41 6.98
CA GLN A 162 8.84 19.99 7.77
C GLN A 162 8.31 21.06 8.74
N GLN A 163 7.53 22.02 8.23
CA GLN A 163 6.93 23.07 9.06
C GLN A 163 6.04 22.49 10.18
N LYS A 164 5.20 21.49 9.86
CA LYS A 164 4.35 20.84 10.86
C LYS A 164 5.15 20.11 11.94
N LEU A 165 6.30 19.51 11.60
CA LEU A 165 7.20 18.86 12.56
C LEU A 165 7.91 19.89 13.45
N GLU A 166 8.47 20.94 12.86
CA GLU A 166 9.17 22.03 13.58
C GLU A 166 8.24 22.79 14.53
N ALA A 167 7.05 23.14 14.05
CA ALA A 167 6.01 23.80 14.85
C ALA A 167 5.31 22.84 15.83
N LYS A 168 5.73 21.57 15.89
CA LYS A 168 5.15 20.51 16.76
C LYS A 168 3.64 20.36 16.61
N LEU A 169 3.12 20.58 15.39
CA LEU A 169 1.71 20.39 15.06
C LEU A 169 1.34 18.91 14.93
N ILE A 170 2.32 18.05 14.65
CA ILE A 170 2.18 16.60 14.75
C ILE A 170 2.68 16.18 16.13
N THR A 171 1.76 15.95 17.07
CA THR A 171 2.07 15.67 18.48
C THR A 171 2.19 14.19 18.80
N ASN A 172 1.51 13.33 18.05
CA ASN A 172 1.57 11.89 18.24
C ASN A 172 2.89 11.31 17.71
N GLU A 173 3.64 10.57 18.53
CA GLU A 173 4.96 10.03 18.16
C GLU A 173 4.92 9.07 16.97
N ARG A 174 3.88 8.23 16.85
CA ARG A 174 3.71 7.34 15.69
C ARG A 174 3.51 8.13 14.40
N GLN A 175 2.76 9.24 14.46
CA GLN A 175 2.57 10.14 13.32
C GLN A 175 3.84 10.94 13.02
N ARG A 176 4.57 11.40 14.04
CA ARG A 176 5.87 12.08 13.88
C ARG A 176 6.86 11.17 13.16
N TRP A 177 6.97 9.93 13.62
CA TRP A 177 7.79 8.91 12.97
C TRP A 177 7.37 8.67 11.52
N ALA A 178 6.08 8.48 11.25
CA ALA A 178 5.56 8.34 9.88
C ALA A 178 5.86 9.55 8.98
N ALA A 179 5.84 10.77 9.51
CA ALA A 179 6.19 11.98 8.77
C ALA A 179 7.68 12.00 8.41
N TYR A 180 8.58 11.63 9.34
CA TYR A 180 10.01 11.49 9.03
C TYR A 180 10.28 10.40 7.98
N LEU A 181 9.59 9.26 8.07
CA LEU A 181 9.69 8.22 7.04
C LEU A 181 9.22 8.72 5.68
N ALA A 182 8.09 9.44 5.64
CA ALA A 182 7.56 10.01 4.40
C ALA A 182 8.52 11.01 3.78
N LEU A 183 9.07 11.94 4.57
CA LEU A 183 10.08 12.91 4.14
C LEU A 183 11.34 12.21 3.62
N SER A 184 11.85 11.23 4.36
CA SER A 184 12.99 10.42 3.94
C SER A 184 12.72 9.74 2.59
N ARG A 185 11.53 9.14 2.41
CA ARG A 185 11.17 8.50 1.14
C ARG A 185 11.09 9.48 -0.04
N MET A 186 10.71 10.73 0.20
CA MET A 186 10.70 11.79 -0.82
C MET A 186 12.09 12.42 -1.07
N GLY A 187 13.14 11.92 -0.42
CA GLY A 187 14.53 12.35 -0.61
C GLY A 187 14.96 13.50 0.30
N ASP A 188 14.32 13.69 1.45
CA ASP A 188 14.80 14.63 2.47
C ASP A 188 15.97 14.00 3.26
N ASP A 189 17.18 14.51 3.05
CA ASP A 189 18.41 13.97 3.66
C ASP A 189 18.41 14.12 5.19
N ASN A 190 17.89 15.21 5.73
CA ASN A 190 17.84 15.45 7.17
C ASN A 190 16.91 14.44 7.87
N ALA A 191 15.74 14.21 7.29
CA ALA A 191 14.81 13.21 7.77
C ALA A 191 15.37 11.79 7.63
N THR A 192 16.07 11.50 6.53
CA THR A 192 16.75 10.22 6.31
C THR A 192 17.80 9.96 7.39
N GLN A 193 18.64 10.97 7.67
CA GLN A 193 19.66 10.87 8.71
C GLN A 193 19.03 10.71 10.10
N PHE A 194 17.96 11.47 10.41
CA PHE A 194 17.23 11.36 11.67
C PHE A 194 16.67 9.94 11.88
N VAL A 195 16.03 9.37 10.87
CA VAL A 195 15.49 7.99 10.90
C VAL A 195 16.63 6.99 11.16
N LEU A 196 17.72 7.11 10.41
CA LEU A 196 18.86 6.21 10.54
C LEU A 196 19.53 6.29 11.92
N ASP A 197 19.78 7.51 12.43
CA ASP A 197 20.40 7.72 13.74
C ASP A 197 19.53 7.18 14.86
N LYS A 198 18.20 7.35 14.74
CA LYS A 198 17.25 6.79 15.70
C LYS A 198 17.35 5.26 15.74
N VAL A 199 17.37 4.59 14.59
CA VAL A 199 17.51 3.13 14.53
C VAL A 199 18.87 2.68 15.08
N LYS A 200 19.97 3.33 14.65
CA LYS A 200 21.32 3.01 15.13
C LYS A 200 21.44 3.15 16.65
N SER A 201 20.81 4.16 17.25
CA SER A 201 20.87 4.41 18.70
C SER A 201 20.28 3.29 19.56
N LEU A 202 19.40 2.46 19.00
CA LEU A 202 18.75 1.35 19.70
C LEU A 202 19.55 0.03 19.60
N GLY A 203 20.54 -0.02 18.69
CA GLY A 203 21.28 -1.24 18.38
C GLY A 203 20.49 -2.24 17.54
N VAL A 204 21.16 -3.29 17.06
CA VAL A 204 20.53 -4.35 16.26
C VAL A 204 20.10 -5.49 17.17
N THR A 205 18.81 -5.53 17.47
CA THR A 205 18.13 -6.55 18.28
C THR A 205 16.94 -7.10 17.52
N ASP A 206 16.41 -8.24 17.98
CA ASP A 206 15.18 -8.86 17.44
C ASP A 206 14.04 -7.84 17.26
N ASP A 207 13.74 -7.07 18.31
CA ASP A 207 12.66 -6.06 18.28
C ASP A 207 12.92 -4.97 17.24
N VAL A 208 14.15 -4.45 17.16
CA VAL A 208 14.50 -3.41 16.19
C VAL A 208 14.40 -3.93 14.76
N VAL A 209 14.83 -5.16 14.52
CA VAL A 209 14.75 -5.81 13.21
C VAL A 209 13.30 -5.99 12.79
N TYR A 210 12.41 -6.48 13.65
CA TYR A 210 11.01 -6.66 13.28
C TYR A 210 10.22 -5.35 13.15
N THR A 211 10.55 -4.33 13.95
CA THR A 211 9.73 -3.11 14.03
C THR A 211 10.25 -1.93 13.22
N LEU A 212 11.57 -1.78 13.07
CA LEU A 212 12.19 -0.60 12.48
C LEU A 212 12.94 -0.85 11.17
N PHE A 213 13.44 -2.07 10.91
CA PHE A 213 14.10 -2.35 9.63
C PHE A 213 13.15 -2.32 8.43
N PRO A 214 11.89 -2.79 8.53
CA PRO A 214 10.89 -2.53 7.48
C PRO A 214 10.71 -1.04 7.18
N ASP A 215 10.83 -0.19 8.21
CA ASP A 215 10.72 1.27 8.03
C ASP A 215 11.93 1.85 7.30
N LEU A 216 13.14 1.33 7.52
CA LEU A 216 14.32 1.67 6.72
C LEU A 216 14.13 1.27 5.25
N VAL A 217 13.68 0.05 5.02
CA VAL A 217 13.37 -0.47 3.67
C VAL A 217 12.30 0.36 2.97
N TYR A 218 11.27 0.78 3.71
CA TYR A 218 10.24 1.68 3.21
C TYR A 218 10.83 3.02 2.72
N THR A 219 11.91 3.56 3.30
CA THR A 219 12.43 4.86 2.83
C THR A 219 12.98 4.81 1.41
N ARG A 220 13.40 3.64 0.91
CA ARG A 220 14.09 3.48 -0.38
C ARG A 220 15.30 4.40 -0.54
N GLN A 221 15.89 4.86 0.56
CA GLN A 221 17.09 5.70 0.52
C GLN A 221 18.34 4.84 0.60
N ARG A 222 19.26 5.03 -0.34
CA ARG A 222 20.54 4.30 -0.40
C ARG A 222 21.26 4.26 0.93
N THR A 223 21.35 5.39 1.64
CA THR A 223 21.96 5.49 2.97
C THR A 223 21.37 4.52 4.00
N THR A 224 20.05 4.28 3.97
CA THR A 224 19.40 3.34 4.88
C THR A 224 19.55 1.89 4.44
N ILE A 225 19.54 1.64 3.11
CA ILE A 225 19.74 0.31 2.53
C ILE A 225 21.18 -0.16 2.72
N ASP A 226 22.17 0.72 2.53
CA ASP A 226 23.58 0.45 2.80
C ASP A 226 23.81 0.04 4.26
N TYR A 227 23.11 0.69 5.20
CA TYR A 227 23.17 0.29 6.61
C TYR A 227 22.65 -1.13 6.84
N LEU A 228 21.55 -1.52 6.18
CA LEU A 228 21.03 -2.89 6.24
C LEU A 228 22.02 -3.88 5.61
N ILE A 229 22.63 -3.53 4.48
CA ILE A 229 23.67 -4.35 3.83
C ILE A 229 24.88 -4.51 4.74
N GLU A 230 25.31 -3.46 5.45
CA GLU A 230 26.37 -3.55 6.46
C GLU A 230 26.00 -4.56 7.56
N GLN A 231 24.74 -4.53 8.02
CA GLN A 231 24.25 -5.47 9.04
C GLN A 231 24.17 -6.91 8.53
N LEU A 232 24.13 -7.16 7.21
CA LEU A 232 24.21 -8.53 6.67
C LEU A 232 25.50 -9.22 7.04
N TYR A 233 26.61 -8.50 7.18
CA TYR A 233 27.94 -9.08 7.44
C TYR A 233 28.22 -9.29 8.94
N ARG A 234 27.22 -9.03 9.79
CA ARG A 234 27.29 -9.23 11.24
C ARG A 234 26.75 -10.62 11.62
N ASP A 235 27.49 -11.31 12.47
CA ASP A 235 27.20 -12.69 12.88
C ASP A 235 26.71 -12.76 14.35
N GLU A 236 26.57 -11.61 15.02
CA GLU A 236 26.04 -11.48 16.37
C GLU A 236 24.62 -12.06 16.45
N LYS A 237 24.39 -12.92 17.44
CA LYS A 237 23.13 -13.65 17.62
C LYS A 237 22.13 -12.89 18.49
N ASN A 238 21.77 -11.69 18.04
CA ASN A 238 20.87 -10.78 18.78
C ASN A 238 19.38 -10.94 18.40
N CYS A 239 19.07 -11.88 17.51
CA CYS A 239 17.71 -12.18 17.06
C CYS A 239 17.30 -13.60 17.46
N ASN A 240 16.00 -13.92 17.36
CA ASN A 240 15.44 -15.21 17.74
C ASN A 240 14.86 -15.97 16.55
N SER A 241 14.99 -17.30 16.58
CA SER A 241 14.32 -18.18 15.61
C SER A 241 12.80 -18.09 15.73
N THR A 242 12.08 -18.23 14.60
CA THR A 242 10.60 -18.27 14.54
C THR A 242 9.94 -19.45 15.26
N ASN A 243 10.71 -20.45 15.69
CA ASN A 243 10.17 -21.59 16.42
C ASN A 243 9.77 -21.17 17.85
N ALA A 244 8.47 -20.97 18.07
CA ALA A 244 7.91 -20.56 19.36
C ALA A 244 8.14 -21.55 20.50
N GLU A 245 8.28 -22.85 20.20
CA GLU A 245 8.54 -23.87 21.23
C GLU A 245 10.01 -23.92 21.66
N ARG A 246 10.93 -23.49 20.78
CA ARG A 246 12.37 -23.55 20.99
C ARG A 246 13.06 -22.35 20.37
N SER A 247 12.79 -21.17 20.91
CA SER A 247 13.49 -19.95 20.53
C SER A 247 15.00 -20.12 20.77
N LYS A 248 15.78 -20.02 19.70
CA LYS A 248 17.25 -20.03 19.74
C LYS A 248 17.79 -18.72 19.21
N PRO A 249 18.86 -18.19 19.82
CA PRO A 249 19.58 -17.04 19.27
C PRO A 249 20.13 -17.35 17.87
N ILE A 250 19.83 -16.47 16.91
CA ILE A 250 20.28 -16.50 15.52
C ILE A 250 20.83 -15.13 15.12
N THR A 251 21.60 -15.08 14.02
CA THR A 251 21.98 -13.79 13.43
C THR A 251 20.73 -13.09 12.89
N CYS A 252 20.66 -11.78 13.10
CA CYS A 252 19.63 -10.93 12.53
C CYS A 252 19.71 -10.85 11.00
N ALA A 253 20.86 -11.18 10.41
CA ALA A 253 21.07 -11.15 8.96
C ALA A 253 20.06 -12.01 8.18
N PHE A 254 19.55 -13.09 8.76
CA PHE A 254 18.51 -13.93 8.13
C PHE A 254 17.21 -13.18 7.86
N ARG A 255 16.85 -12.18 8.68
CA ARG A 255 15.67 -11.35 8.44
C ARG A 255 15.94 -10.23 7.45
N ILE A 256 17.16 -9.72 7.48
CA ILE A 256 17.56 -8.61 6.61
C ILE A 256 17.53 -9.05 5.14
N ILE A 257 17.91 -10.29 4.82
CA ILE A 257 17.83 -10.79 3.45
C ILE A 257 16.38 -10.82 2.91
N ASP A 258 15.39 -11.16 3.72
CA ASP A 258 13.97 -11.09 3.33
C ASP A 258 13.56 -9.63 3.02
N TYR A 259 13.92 -8.68 3.90
CA TYR A 259 13.58 -7.27 3.70
C TYR A 259 14.25 -6.64 2.48
N LEU A 260 15.50 -6.99 2.20
CA LEU A 260 16.24 -6.48 1.05
C LEU A 260 15.70 -7.03 -0.28
N ALA A 261 15.12 -8.23 -0.29
CA ALA A 261 14.53 -8.82 -1.49
C ALA A 261 13.39 -7.97 -2.06
N ALA A 262 12.59 -7.35 -1.20
CA ALA A 262 11.51 -6.43 -1.62
C ALA A 262 12.01 -5.03 -2.03
N ALA A 263 13.30 -4.74 -1.85
CA ALA A 263 13.87 -3.41 -1.95
C ALA A 263 14.84 -3.21 -3.11
N ILE A 264 15.34 -4.30 -3.69
CA ILE A 264 16.45 -4.27 -4.63
C ILE A 264 16.04 -4.95 -5.93
N THR A 265 16.34 -4.29 -7.04
CA THR A 265 16.12 -4.83 -8.38
C THR A 265 17.11 -5.96 -8.64
N ASP A 266 16.65 -7.02 -9.31
CA ASP A 266 17.46 -8.22 -9.65
C ASP A 266 18.09 -8.92 -8.43
N TYR A 267 17.41 -8.89 -7.28
CA TYR A 267 17.82 -9.62 -6.08
C TYR A 267 17.95 -11.13 -6.37
N PRO A 268 18.98 -11.83 -5.85
CA PRO A 268 19.32 -13.20 -6.26
C PRO A 268 18.28 -14.27 -5.89
N PHE A 269 17.33 -13.94 -5.00
CA PHE A 269 16.29 -14.86 -4.54
C PHE A 269 14.89 -14.29 -4.79
N LYS A 270 13.94 -15.19 -5.00
CA LYS A 270 12.52 -14.85 -5.10
C LYS A 270 11.87 -14.87 -3.73
N THR A 271 10.82 -14.08 -3.57
CA THR A 271 9.94 -14.11 -2.41
C THR A 271 8.59 -14.76 -2.75
N ASP A 272 7.93 -15.27 -1.72
CA ASP A 272 6.55 -15.71 -1.82
C ASP A 272 5.55 -14.54 -1.65
N VAL A 273 4.26 -14.85 -1.52
CA VAL A 273 3.20 -13.84 -1.33
C VAL A 273 3.26 -13.13 0.03
N SER A 274 3.95 -13.70 1.01
CA SER A 274 4.16 -13.10 2.33
C SER A 274 5.39 -12.20 2.38
N GLY A 275 6.26 -12.29 1.37
CA GLY A 275 7.51 -11.56 1.28
C GLY A 275 8.72 -12.31 1.84
N GLU A 276 8.55 -13.58 2.23
CA GLU A 276 9.64 -14.45 2.71
C GLU A 276 10.40 -15.05 1.53
N LEU A 277 11.72 -15.25 1.68
CA LEU A 277 12.53 -15.91 0.67
C LEU A 277 12.10 -17.37 0.44
N VAL A 278 12.01 -17.77 -0.83
CA VAL A 278 11.74 -19.16 -1.22
C VAL A 278 13.06 -19.92 -1.29
N VAL A 279 13.55 -20.40 -0.14
CA VAL A 279 14.83 -21.12 0.00
C VAL A 279 14.73 -22.28 0.99
N ASP A 280 15.50 -23.35 0.75
CA ASP A 280 15.56 -24.52 1.63
C ASP A 280 16.57 -24.33 2.78
N ASP A 281 17.68 -23.62 2.53
CA ASP A 281 18.74 -23.35 3.50
C ASP A 281 19.05 -21.85 3.59
N TYR A 282 18.59 -21.23 4.68
CA TYR A 282 18.84 -19.82 4.98
C TYR A 282 20.32 -19.48 5.22
N GLN A 283 21.14 -20.44 5.66
CA GLN A 283 22.57 -20.22 5.85
C GLN A 283 23.28 -20.10 4.51
N GLU A 284 22.98 -20.99 3.57
CA GLU A 284 23.49 -20.93 2.20
C GLU A 284 23.00 -19.66 1.51
N ALA A 285 21.70 -19.35 1.60
CA ALA A 285 21.12 -18.13 1.04
C ALA A 285 21.80 -16.86 1.56
N LEU A 286 22.12 -16.79 2.86
CA LEU A 286 22.85 -15.65 3.42
C LEU A 286 24.26 -15.51 2.83
N GLN A 287 24.99 -16.61 2.60
CA GLN A 287 26.32 -16.54 1.96
C GLN A 287 26.21 -16.07 0.51
N ASP A 288 25.23 -16.55 -0.22
CA ASP A 288 24.99 -16.16 -1.61
C ASP A 288 24.63 -14.68 -1.73
N VAL A 289 23.75 -14.18 -0.85
CA VAL A 289 23.41 -12.76 -0.79
C VAL A 289 24.65 -11.91 -0.47
N ARG A 290 25.45 -12.30 0.53
CA ARG A 290 26.70 -11.61 0.88
C ARG A 290 27.66 -11.58 -0.33
N ALA A 291 27.84 -12.71 -1.00
CA ALA A 291 28.68 -12.80 -2.19
C ALA A 291 28.15 -11.90 -3.32
N TRP A 292 26.84 -11.90 -3.54
CA TRP A 292 26.18 -11.07 -4.56
C TRP A 292 26.42 -9.57 -4.31
N PHE A 293 26.21 -9.09 -3.09
CA PHE A 293 26.49 -7.68 -2.75
C PHE A 293 27.96 -7.34 -2.86
N LYS A 294 28.86 -8.26 -2.50
CA LYS A 294 30.30 -8.07 -2.66
C LYS A 294 30.69 -7.91 -4.14
N THR A 295 30.05 -8.66 -5.04
CA THR A 295 30.28 -8.56 -6.49
C THR A 295 29.64 -7.31 -7.09
N LYS A 296 28.43 -6.93 -6.65
CA LYS A 296 27.75 -5.72 -7.12
C LYS A 296 28.39 -4.44 -6.60
N GLY A 297 28.92 -4.44 -5.37
CA GLY A 297 29.37 -3.23 -4.69
C GLY A 297 28.25 -2.18 -4.66
N ASP A 298 28.58 -0.94 -5.02
CA ASP A 298 27.61 0.17 -5.04
C ASP A 298 26.65 0.12 -6.24
N LEU A 299 26.81 -0.84 -7.16
CA LEU A 299 26.03 -0.94 -8.41
C LEU A 299 24.66 -1.61 -8.26
N TYR A 300 24.22 -1.95 -7.04
CA TYR A 300 22.86 -2.43 -6.84
C TYR A 300 21.85 -1.30 -7.08
N GLU A 301 20.66 -1.64 -7.56
CA GLU A 301 19.57 -0.70 -7.82
C GLU A 301 18.43 -0.90 -6.81
N ILE A 302 17.84 0.20 -6.37
CA ILE A 302 16.71 0.17 -5.42
C ILE A 302 15.40 0.13 -6.20
N ASN A 303 14.52 -0.78 -5.83
CA ASN A 303 13.17 -0.88 -6.38
C ASN A 303 12.23 0.11 -5.67
N TYR A 304 11.66 1.05 -6.43
CA TYR A 304 10.78 2.09 -5.91
C TYR A 304 9.28 1.78 -6.03
N GLU A 305 8.89 0.65 -6.63
CA GLU A 305 7.50 0.39 -7.05
C GLU A 305 6.56 -0.04 -5.92
N HIS A 306 7.09 -0.62 -4.84
CA HIS A 306 6.29 -1.13 -3.72
C HIS A 306 6.35 -0.23 -2.49
N MET A 307 5.22 -0.12 -1.79
CA MET A 307 5.07 0.65 -0.55
C MET A 307 5.91 0.03 0.56
#